data_AF-A0A8T0F618-F1
#
_entry.id   AF-A0A8T0F618-F1
#
_cell.length_a   1.000
_cell.length_b   1.000
_cell.length_c   1.000
_cell.angle_alpha   90.00
_cell.angle_beta   90.00
_cell.angle_gamma   90.00
#
_symmetry.space_group_name_H-M   'P 1'
#
loop_
_entity.id
_entity.type
_entity.pdbx_description
1 polymer ?
#
loop_
_entity_poly.entity_id
_entity_poly.type
_entity_poly.pdbx_seq_one_letter_code
_entity_poly.pdbx_strand_id
1 'polypeptide(L)'
;MDLEVKLRKLGQLQAQLDKICEQYCGIETSEDIETILEDIDQINIRIEETEVGLKILLNSINDELKINPVSKDNAVTKIRLPEIPLPEFSGKIADFANFKNLFVNLISNNKQLNDSQKLYYLCACLRGEAKLLESSSDNFHSLFKALSDRYENHRQLIDSHILEIINFEKIRSESAKELCALMDCVNKNTRALKVYIILTMQRPSIVRRGGFRDIPDLDIRFTE
;
A
#
# COMPACT_ATOMS: atom_id res chain seq x y z
N MET A 1 -4.84 -43.84 28.85
CA MET A 1 -5.92 -43.07 29.51
C MET A 1 -6.14 -41.68 28.89
N ASP A 2 -5.13 -41.03 28.30
CA ASP A 2 -5.25 -39.64 27.80
C ASP A 2 -5.90 -39.49 26.39
N LEU A 3 -5.72 -40.47 25.49
CA LEU A 3 -6.29 -40.40 24.13
C LEU A 3 -7.83 -40.52 24.11
N GLU A 4 -8.42 -41.38 24.94
CA GLU A 4 -9.88 -41.58 24.99
C GLU A 4 -10.62 -40.32 25.47
N VAL A 5 -10.01 -39.58 26.42
CA VAL A 5 -10.54 -38.30 26.91
C VAL A 5 -10.47 -37.24 25.80
N LYS A 6 -9.37 -37.19 25.04
CA LYS A 6 -9.23 -36.28 23.89
C LYS A 6 -10.23 -36.62 22.79
N LEU A 7 -10.46 -37.90 22.50
CA LEU A 7 -11.42 -38.37 21.50
C LEU A 7 -12.86 -38.01 21.91
N ARG A 8 -13.19 -38.14 23.20
CA ARG A 8 -14.49 -37.69 23.74
C ARG A 8 -14.68 -36.17 23.63
N LYS A 9 -13.64 -35.38 23.94
CA LYS A 9 -13.68 -33.91 23.78
C LYS A 9 -13.84 -33.50 22.32
N LEU A 10 -13.18 -34.20 21.38
CA LEU A 10 -13.32 -33.94 19.95
C LEU A 10 -14.76 -34.17 19.48
N GLY A 11 -15.39 -35.27 19.93
CA GLY A 11 -16.80 -35.54 19.64
C GLY A 11 -17.76 -34.49 20.20
N GLN A 12 -17.46 -33.95 21.40
CA GLN A 12 -18.23 -32.84 21.98
C GLN A 12 -18.09 -31.54 21.19
N LEU A 13 -16.87 -31.21 20.74
CA LEU A 13 -16.63 -30.03 19.91
C LEU A 13 -17.31 -30.15 18.55
N GLN A 14 -17.33 -31.35 17.97
CA GLN A 14 -18.00 -31.60 16.70
C GLN A 14 -19.53 -31.40 16.83
N ALA A 15 -20.13 -31.93 17.89
CA ALA A 15 -21.56 -31.69 18.17
C ALA A 15 -21.89 -30.22 18.45
N GLN A 16 -20.98 -29.47 19.07
CA GLN A 16 -21.14 -28.01 19.25
C GLN A 16 -21.05 -27.26 17.92
N LEU A 17 -20.13 -27.67 17.03
CA LEU A 17 -19.98 -27.10 15.70
C LEU A 17 -21.24 -27.34 14.86
N ASP A 18 -21.77 -28.57 14.86
CA ASP A 18 -22.97 -28.93 14.11
C ASP A 18 -24.17 -28.09 14.55
N LYS A 19 -24.32 -27.88 15.86
CA LYS A 19 -25.38 -27.03 16.43
C LYS A 19 -25.25 -25.55 16.02
N ILE A 20 -24.02 -25.01 15.95
CA ILE A 20 -23.78 -23.64 15.50
C ILE A 20 -24.09 -23.51 14.00
N CYS A 21 -23.72 -24.51 13.19
CA CYS A 21 -24.05 -24.53 11.76
C CYS A 21 -25.57 -24.56 11.53
N GLU A 22 -26.32 -25.35 12.29
CA GLU A 22 -27.79 -25.35 12.23
C GLU A 22 -28.38 -23.99 12.62
N GLN A 23 -27.84 -23.34 13.66
CA GLN A 23 -28.26 -21.99 14.06
C GLN A 23 -27.94 -20.93 13.00
N TYR A 24 -26.81 -21.06 12.30
CA TYR A 24 -26.42 -20.14 11.23
C TYR A 24 -27.26 -20.35 9.95
N CYS A 25 -27.56 -21.60 9.59
CA CYS A 25 -28.44 -21.92 8.46
C CYS A 25 -29.91 -21.52 8.69
N GLY A 26 -30.34 -21.40 9.95
CA GLY A 26 -31.68 -20.95 10.34
C GLY A 26 -31.85 -19.43 10.46
N ILE A 27 -30.82 -18.63 10.18
CA ILE A 27 -30.98 -17.19 9.97
C ILE A 27 -31.63 -17.04 8.60
N GLU A 28 -32.95 -17.20 8.54
CA GLU A 28 -33.76 -16.72 7.42
C GLU A 28 -33.35 -15.28 7.16
N THR A 29 -33.11 -14.94 5.90
CA THR A 29 -33.05 -13.55 5.44
C THR A 29 -34.27 -12.85 6.01
N SER A 30 -34.07 -12.03 7.06
CA SER A 30 -35.16 -11.28 7.67
C SER A 30 -35.84 -10.47 6.57
N GLU A 31 -37.18 -10.40 6.58
CA GLU A 31 -37.97 -9.51 5.71
C GLU A 31 -37.40 -8.08 5.69
N ASP A 32 -36.77 -7.66 6.80
CA ASP A 32 -36.10 -6.37 6.91
C ASP A 32 -34.90 -6.24 5.96
N ILE A 33 -34.15 -7.31 5.72
CA ILE A 33 -32.97 -7.31 4.84
C ILE A 33 -33.39 -7.25 3.36
N GLU A 34 -34.42 -7.99 2.97
CA GLU A 34 -34.95 -7.95 1.60
C GLU A 34 -35.51 -6.56 1.28
N THR A 35 -36.25 -5.96 2.23
CA THR A 35 -36.72 -4.57 2.13
C THR A 35 -35.57 -3.57 2.00
N ILE A 36 -34.48 -3.73 2.78
CA ILE A 36 -33.31 -2.86 2.68
C ILE A 36 -32.63 -2.98 1.31
N LEU A 37 -32.57 -4.17 0.73
CA LEU A 37 -31.98 -4.38 -0.60
C LEU A 37 -32.81 -3.70 -1.69
N GLU A 38 -34.14 -3.80 -1.62
CA GLU A 38 -35.05 -3.08 -2.52
C GLU A 38 -34.89 -1.56 -2.42
N ASP A 39 -34.78 -1.03 -1.20
CA ASP A 39 -34.54 0.40 -0.97
C ASP A 39 -33.18 0.86 -1.55
N ILE A 40 -32.13 0.05 -1.41
CA ILE A 40 -30.81 0.33 -1.98
C ILE A 40 -30.88 0.40 -3.51
N ASP A 41 -31.55 -0.55 -4.15
CA ASP A 41 -31.72 -0.57 -5.60
C ASP A 41 -32.49 0.65 -6.08
N GLN A 42 -33.55 1.04 -5.37
CA GLN A 42 -34.34 2.22 -5.69
C GLN A 42 -33.54 3.53 -5.56
N ILE A 43 -32.63 3.63 -4.59
CA ILE A 43 -31.73 4.77 -4.42
C ILE A 43 -30.71 4.82 -5.55
N ASN A 44 -30.12 3.69 -5.93
CA ASN A 44 -29.12 3.63 -7.01
C ASN A 44 -29.72 4.12 -8.34
N ILE A 45 -30.94 3.69 -8.68
CA ILE A 45 -31.65 4.16 -9.88
C ILE A 45 -31.79 5.69 -9.88
N ARG A 46 -32.19 6.29 -8.75
CA ARG A 46 -32.35 7.76 -8.63
C ARG A 46 -31.03 8.52 -8.75
N ILE A 47 -29.92 7.93 -8.28
CA ILE A 47 -28.58 8.51 -8.44
C ILE A 47 -28.22 8.56 -9.92
N GLU A 48 -28.42 7.46 -10.66
CA GLU A 48 -28.10 7.38 -12.09
C GLU A 48 -28.92 8.39 -12.91
N GLU A 49 -30.21 8.51 -12.64
CA GLU A 49 -31.09 9.51 -13.28
C GLU A 49 -30.60 10.94 -13.03
N THR A 50 -30.21 11.24 -11.80
CA THR A 50 -29.69 12.56 -11.42
C THR A 50 -28.36 12.85 -12.10
N GLU A 51 -27.46 11.86 -12.19
CA GLU A 51 -26.17 12.01 -12.85
C GLU A 51 -26.34 12.32 -14.35
N VAL A 52 -27.26 11.63 -15.02
CA VAL A 52 -27.60 11.90 -16.43
C VAL A 52 -28.16 13.32 -16.58
N GLY A 53 -29.10 13.71 -15.72
CA GLY A 53 -29.67 15.07 -15.72
C GLY A 53 -28.59 16.15 -15.55
N LEU A 54 -27.67 15.97 -14.61
CA LEU A 54 -26.56 16.90 -14.38
C LEU A 54 -25.59 16.95 -15.56
N LYS A 55 -25.28 15.82 -16.19
CA LYS A 55 -24.45 15.77 -17.41
C LYS A 55 -25.07 16.55 -18.56
N ILE A 56 -26.39 16.45 -18.75
CA ILE A 56 -27.11 17.21 -19.78
C ILE A 56 -27.03 18.70 -19.47
N LEU A 57 -27.34 19.11 -18.25
CA LEU A 57 -27.30 20.52 -17.83
C LEU A 57 -25.89 21.11 -17.98
N LEU A 58 -24.85 20.35 -17.63
CA LEU A 58 -23.46 20.79 -17.74
C LEU A 58 -23.05 20.98 -19.21
N ASN A 59 -23.53 20.13 -20.12
CA ASN A 59 -23.33 20.31 -21.55
C ASN A 59 -24.08 21.55 -22.07
N SER A 60 -25.32 21.78 -21.64
CA SER A 60 -26.08 22.98 -22.01
C SER A 60 -25.39 24.28 -21.54
N ILE A 61 -24.84 24.31 -20.32
CA ILE A 61 -24.07 25.45 -19.81
C ILE A 61 -22.80 25.68 -20.64
N ASN A 62 -22.11 24.60 -21.02
CA ASN A 62 -20.92 24.70 -21.87
C ASN A 62 -21.24 25.20 -23.30
N ASP A 63 -22.44 24.93 -23.81
CA ASP A 63 -22.89 25.41 -25.11
C ASP A 63 -23.30 26.89 -25.06
N GLU A 64 -23.90 27.37 -23.95
CA GLU A 64 -24.18 28.80 -23.73
C GLU A 64 -22.90 29.65 -23.61
N LEU A 65 -21.80 29.09 -23.12
CA LEU A 65 -20.51 29.78 -22.99
C LEU A 65 -19.70 29.88 -24.31
N LYS A 66 -20.13 29.19 -25.39
CA LYS A 66 -19.42 29.17 -26.69
C LYS A 66 -19.89 30.23 -27.69
N ILE A 67 -20.97 30.95 -27.42
CA ILE A 67 -21.50 32.00 -28.31
C ILE A 67 -20.93 33.37 -27.90
N ASN A 68 -19.65 33.62 -28.19
CA ASN A 68 -19.05 34.96 -28.32
C ASN A 68 -17.60 34.85 -28.85
N PRO A 69 -17.34 35.00 -30.16
CA PRO A 69 -15.97 35.16 -30.64
C PRO A 69 -15.60 36.65 -30.58
N VAL A 70 -15.46 37.19 -29.36
CA VAL A 70 -14.71 38.44 -29.17
C VAL A 70 -13.28 38.03 -28.92
N SER A 71 -12.39 38.47 -29.80
CA SER A 71 -10.94 38.37 -29.73
C SER A 71 -10.44 38.48 -28.30
N LYS A 72 -10.04 37.36 -27.72
CA LYS A 72 -9.25 37.32 -26.51
C LYS A 72 -7.92 36.71 -26.92
N ASP A 73 -6.88 37.50 -26.78
CA ASP A 73 -5.52 36.99 -26.64
C ASP A 73 -5.56 35.71 -25.83
N ASN A 74 -4.83 34.69 -26.30
CA ASN A 74 -4.60 33.45 -25.57
C ASN A 74 -3.71 33.71 -24.34
N ALA A 75 -4.15 34.58 -23.43
CA ALA A 75 -3.83 34.47 -22.04
C ALA A 75 -4.76 33.39 -21.47
N VAL A 76 -4.49 32.13 -21.84
CA VAL A 76 -4.72 31.04 -20.91
C VAL A 76 -3.95 31.49 -19.68
N THR A 77 -4.67 31.93 -18.64
CA THR A 77 -4.13 32.00 -17.30
C THR A 77 -3.77 30.57 -16.95
N LYS A 78 -2.58 30.16 -17.39
CA LYS A 78 -1.89 28.98 -16.91
C LYS A 78 -1.86 29.22 -15.41
N ILE A 79 -2.75 28.56 -14.69
CA ILE A 79 -2.64 28.39 -13.26
C ILE A 79 -1.21 27.87 -13.10
N ARG A 80 -0.31 28.75 -12.64
CA ARG A 80 1.08 28.39 -12.42
C ARG A 80 1.05 27.56 -11.17
N LEU A 81 0.95 26.25 -11.38
CA LEU A 81 1.19 25.29 -10.30
C LEU A 81 2.58 25.58 -9.74
N PRO A 82 2.76 25.50 -8.41
CA PRO A 82 4.08 25.56 -7.82
C PRO A 82 5.01 24.60 -8.55
N GLU A 83 6.20 25.06 -8.88
CA GLU A 83 7.22 24.23 -9.49
C GLU A 83 7.52 23.07 -8.53
N ILE A 84 7.37 21.83 -9.02
CA ILE A 84 7.61 20.64 -8.19
C ILE A 84 9.12 20.59 -7.94
N PRO A 85 9.60 20.76 -6.69
CA PRO A 85 11.02 20.73 -6.42
C PRO A 85 11.56 19.32 -6.70
N LEU A 86 12.81 19.26 -7.15
CA LEU A 86 13.49 17.98 -7.28
C LEU A 86 13.56 17.29 -5.91
N PRO A 87 13.24 16.00 -5.82
CA PRO A 87 13.25 15.30 -4.54
C PRO A 87 14.69 15.16 -4.05
N GLU A 88 14.93 15.38 -2.76
CA GLU A 88 16.26 15.18 -2.17
C GLU A 88 16.35 13.84 -1.45
N PHE A 89 17.53 13.20 -1.50
CA PHE A 89 17.78 11.94 -0.82
C PHE A 89 19.12 11.94 -0.09
N SER A 90 19.06 11.79 1.23
CA SER A 90 20.23 11.85 2.12
C SER A 90 20.85 10.48 2.45
N GLY A 91 20.17 9.37 2.11
CA GLY A 91 20.60 8.00 2.48
C GLY A 91 19.75 7.32 3.56
N LYS A 92 18.63 7.92 3.99
CA LYS A 92 17.70 7.26 4.92
C LYS A 92 16.91 6.17 4.22
N ILE A 93 17.07 4.91 4.64
CA ILE A 93 16.40 3.74 4.03
C ILE A 93 14.88 3.92 3.97
N ALA A 94 14.26 4.43 5.04
CA ALA A 94 12.81 4.65 5.11
C ALA A 94 12.28 5.61 4.03
N ASP A 95 13.09 6.60 3.62
CA ASP A 95 12.69 7.63 2.65
C ASP A 95 12.96 7.19 1.21
N PHE A 96 13.76 6.14 1.00
CA PHE A 96 14.24 5.74 -0.32
C PHE A 96 13.09 5.33 -1.25
N ALA A 97 12.08 4.62 -0.73
CA ALA A 97 10.92 4.21 -1.54
C ALA A 97 10.15 5.42 -2.10
N ASN A 98 9.94 6.45 -1.27
CA ASN A 98 9.27 7.68 -1.70
C ASN A 98 10.13 8.46 -2.71
N PHE A 99 11.42 8.62 -2.42
CA PHE A 99 12.38 9.25 -3.33
C PHE A 99 12.40 8.57 -4.70
N LYS A 100 12.53 7.24 -4.73
CA LYS A 100 12.59 6.45 -5.96
C LYS A 100 11.33 6.64 -6.80
N ASN A 101 10.15 6.58 -6.19
CA ASN A 101 8.88 6.80 -6.89
C ASN A 101 8.77 8.19 -7.49
N LEU A 102 9.09 9.24 -6.72
CA LEU A 102 9.06 10.62 -7.21
C LEU A 102 10.07 10.83 -8.35
N PHE A 103 11.30 10.36 -8.18
CA PHE A 103 12.34 10.50 -9.19
C PHE A 103 11.99 9.75 -10.49
N VAL A 104 11.43 8.54 -10.38
CA VAL A 104 11.03 7.76 -11.56
C VAL A 104 9.95 8.48 -12.36
N ASN A 105 8.92 8.99 -11.66
CA ASN A 105 7.81 9.68 -12.30
C ASN A 105 8.19 11.02 -12.92
N LEU A 106 9.07 11.79 -12.26
CA LEU A 106 9.46 13.12 -12.73
C LEU A 106 10.55 13.07 -13.81
N ILE A 107 11.54 12.18 -13.65
CA ILE A 107 12.78 12.22 -14.42
C ILE A 107 12.99 10.93 -15.23
N SER A 108 12.91 9.75 -14.61
CA SER A 108 13.27 8.48 -15.30
C SER A 108 12.34 8.17 -16.48
N ASN A 109 11.03 8.39 -16.31
CA ASN A 109 10.00 8.12 -17.32
C ASN A 109 9.87 9.25 -18.35
N ASN A 110 10.56 10.38 -18.15
CA ASN A 110 10.54 11.48 -19.08
C ASN A 110 11.35 11.14 -20.33
N LYS A 111 10.66 10.93 -21.46
CA LYS A 111 11.26 10.57 -22.76
C LYS A 111 12.04 11.71 -23.41
N GLN A 112 11.86 12.95 -22.95
CA GLN A 112 12.59 14.12 -23.46
C GLN A 112 14.01 14.23 -22.86
N LEU A 113 14.28 13.50 -21.77
CA LEU A 113 15.58 13.48 -21.13
C LEU A 113 16.39 12.27 -21.59
N ASN A 114 17.64 12.50 -21.99
CA ASN A 114 18.61 11.43 -22.24
C ASN A 114 19.25 10.95 -20.92
N ASP A 115 19.98 9.83 -20.98
CA ASP A 115 20.54 9.22 -19.77
C ASP A 115 21.57 10.09 -19.06
N SER A 116 22.34 10.90 -19.78
CA SER A 116 23.28 11.85 -19.18
C SER A 116 22.57 12.96 -18.40
N GLN A 117 21.45 13.48 -18.93
CA GLN A 117 20.61 14.45 -18.23
C GLN A 117 19.95 13.83 -17.00
N LYS A 118 19.45 12.58 -17.11
CA LYS A 118 18.89 11.85 -15.97
C LYS A 118 19.93 11.61 -14.88
N LEU A 119 21.15 11.25 -15.24
CA LEU A 119 22.28 11.11 -14.31
C LEU A 119 22.56 12.45 -13.61
N TYR A 120 22.64 13.55 -14.36
CA TYR A 120 22.85 14.87 -13.77
C TYR A 120 21.79 15.21 -12.72
N TYR A 121 20.51 15.01 -13.05
CA TYR A 121 19.42 15.22 -12.09
C TYR A 121 19.50 14.27 -10.89
N LEU A 122 19.85 13.00 -11.11
CA LEU A 122 20.04 12.03 -10.03
C LEU A 122 21.13 12.53 -9.07
N CYS A 123 22.31 12.86 -9.57
CA CYS A 123 23.41 13.39 -8.77
C CYS A 123 23.05 14.68 -8.04
N ALA A 124 22.22 15.55 -8.65
CA ALA A 124 21.73 16.79 -8.04
C ALA A 124 20.72 16.55 -6.91
N CYS A 125 20.06 15.39 -6.87
CA CYS A 125 19.12 15.00 -5.83
C CYS A 125 19.80 14.33 -4.62
N LEU A 126 21.02 13.79 -4.78
CA LEU A 126 21.72 13.08 -3.71
C LEU A 126 22.39 14.05 -2.72
N ARG A 127 22.30 13.73 -1.43
CA ARG A 127 22.92 14.42 -0.30
C ARG A 127 23.52 13.39 0.65
N GLY A 128 24.41 13.84 1.56
CA GLY A 128 24.93 13.01 2.66
C GLY A 128 25.51 11.66 2.22
N GLU A 129 25.14 10.60 2.92
CA GLU A 129 25.58 9.21 2.69
C GLU A 129 25.25 8.69 1.29
N ALA A 130 24.13 9.13 0.71
CA ALA A 130 23.74 8.72 -0.63
C ALA A 130 24.66 9.32 -1.71
N LYS A 131 25.22 10.51 -1.47
CA LYS A 131 26.15 11.17 -2.39
C LYS A 131 27.49 10.46 -2.48
N LEU A 132 27.91 9.77 -1.41
CA LEU A 132 29.15 8.99 -1.37
C LEU A 132 29.11 7.75 -2.27
N LEU A 133 27.94 7.38 -2.79
CA LEU A 133 27.77 6.24 -3.69
C LEU A 133 28.11 6.58 -5.15
N GLU A 134 28.24 7.86 -5.48
CA GLU A 134 28.57 8.34 -6.83
C GLU A 134 30.05 8.10 -7.16
N SER A 135 30.32 7.51 -8.32
CA SER A 135 31.64 7.40 -8.92
C SER A 135 31.74 8.21 -10.21
N SER A 136 32.94 8.71 -10.53
CA SER A 136 33.20 9.44 -11.78
C SER A 136 32.97 8.62 -13.05
N SER A 137 32.91 7.29 -12.94
CA SER A 137 32.67 6.36 -14.04
C SER A 137 31.20 5.95 -14.21
N ASP A 138 30.29 6.46 -13.38
CA ASP A 138 28.90 6.01 -13.40
C ASP A 138 28.10 6.56 -14.58
N ASN A 139 27.18 5.73 -15.06
CA ASN A 139 26.07 6.16 -15.90
C ASN A 139 24.77 6.15 -15.07
N PHE A 140 23.67 6.67 -15.64
CA PHE A 140 22.39 6.73 -14.94
C PHE A 140 21.97 5.36 -14.38
N HIS A 141 22.09 4.30 -15.18
CA HIS A 141 21.67 2.97 -14.79
C HIS A 141 22.55 2.37 -13.68
N SER A 142 23.88 2.54 -13.74
CA SER A 142 24.79 2.01 -12.72
C SER A 142 24.55 2.66 -11.36
N LEU A 143 24.47 3.99 -11.32
CA LEU A 143 24.23 4.73 -10.08
C LEU A 143 22.84 4.46 -9.51
N PHE A 144 21.80 4.47 -10.35
CA PHE A 144 20.43 4.21 -9.89
C PHE A 144 20.25 2.77 -9.38
N LYS A 145 20.95 1.81 -10.01
CA LYS A 145 21.01 0.43 -9.53
C LYS A 145 21.77 0.33 -8.20
N ALA A 146 22.94 0.97 -8.06
CA ALA A 146 23.69 0.97 -6.82
C ALA A 146 22.87 1.53 -5.65
N LEU A 147 22.14 2.63 -5.87
CA LEU A 147 21.23 3.21 -4.88
C LEU A 147 20.12 2.23 -4.52
N SER A 148 19.51 1.57 -5.52
CA SER A 148 18.49 0.54 -5.28
C SER A 148 19.06 -0.63 -4.49
N ASP A 149 20.21 -1.18 -4.88
CA ASP A 149 20.81 -2.32 -4.20
C ASP A 149 21.17 -2.01 -2.73
N ARG A 150 21.59 -0.76 -2.43
CA ARG A 150 21.97 -0.35 -1.07
C ARG A 150 20.78 0.04 -0.19
N TYR A 151 19.79 0.74 -0.74
CA TYR A 151 18.72 1.36 0.06
C TYR A 151 17.35 0.70 -0.12
N GLU A 152 17.19 -0.21 -1.09
CA GLU A 152 15.97 -0.97 -1.31
C GLU A 152 15.94 -2.24 -0.44
N ASN A 153 15.77 -2.06 0.87
CA ASN A 153 15.63 -3.17 1.81
C ASN A 153 14.15 -3.47 2.11
N HIS A 154 13.50 -4.17 1.18
CA HIS A 154 12.11 -4.62 1.35
C HIS A 154 11.90 -5.46 2.60
N ARG A 155 12.90 -6.23 3.03
CA ARG A 155 12.83 -7.07 4.24
C ARG A 155 12.73 -6.22 5.50
N GLN A 156 13.61 -5.23 5.65
CA GLN A 156 13.60 -4.34 6.79
C GLN A 156 12.31 -3.49 6.86
N LEU A 157 11.76 -3.10 5.70
CA LEU A 157 10.47 -2.41 5.65
C LEU A 157 9.32 -3.33 6.09
N ILE A 158 9.31 -4.58 5.64
CA ILE A 158 8.35 -5.60 6.09
C ILE A 158 8.46 -5.83 7.59
N ASP A 159 9.67 -6.04 8.11
CA ASP A 159 9.93 -6.28 9.54
C ASP A 159 9.47 -5.07 10.37
N SER A 160 9.73 -3.84 9.90
CA SER A 160 9.26 -2.62 10.57
C SER A 160 7.74 -2.54 10.64
N HIS A 161 7.03 -2.84 9.54
CA HIS A 161 5.56 -2.82 9.52
C HIS A 161 4.96 -3.93 10.39
N ILE A 162 5.59 -5.11 10.44
CA ILE A 162 5.19 -6.21 11.33
C ILE A 162 5.38 -5.79 12.79
N LEU A 163 6.53 -5.20 13.13
CA LEU A 163 6.81 -4.72 14.49
C LEU A 163 5.86 -3.59 14.90
N GLU A 164 5.46 -2.71 13.99
CA GLU A 164 4.48 -1.64 14.28
C GLU A 164 3.10 -2.23 14.63
N ILE A 165 2.69 -3.33 13.99
CA ILE A 165 1.46 -4.06 14.33
C ILE A 165 1.61 -4.79 15.67
N ILE A 166 2.70 -5.54 15.87
CA ILE A 166 2.92 -6.37 17.07
C ILE A 166 3.08 -5.51 18.33
N ASN A 167 3.78 -4.38 18.22
CA ASN A 167 4.07 -3.49 19.34
C ASN A 167 3.02 -2.38 19.51
N PHE A 168 1.88 -2.48 18.82
CA PHE A 168 0.79 -1.53 19.05
C PHE A 168 0.43 -1.51 20.54
N GLU A 169 0.32 -0.31 21.12
CA GLU A 169 0.09 -0.15 22.55
C GLU A 169 -1.17 -0.92 22.98
N LYS A 170 -1.12 -1.55 24.16
CA LYS A 170 -2.29 -2.20 24.75
C LYS A 170 -3.44 -1.19 24.82
N ILE A 171 -4.58 -1.56 24.27
CA ILE A 171 -5.86 -0.86 24.46
C ILE A 171 -6.09 -0.79 25.98
N ARG A 172 -6.11 0.44 26.52
CA ARG A 172 -6.21 0.71 27.97
C ARG A 172 -7.66 0.94 28.38
N SER A 173 -8.55 1.19 27.42
CA SER A 173 -9.94 1.53 27.63
C SER A 173 -10.80 0.98 26.49
N GLU A 174 -12.00 0.49 26.80
CA GLU A 174 -13.04 0.19 25.81
C GLU A 174 -13.58 1.50 25.21
N SER A 175 -12.79 2.10 24.32
CA SER A 175 -13.09 3.33 23.62
C SER A 175 -13.10 3.10 22.12
N ALA A 176 -14.15 3.59 21.46
CA ALA A 176 -14.22 3.60 20.00
C ALA A 176 -12.97 4.25 19.36
N LYS A 177 -12.38 5.25 20.04
CA LYS A 177 -11.16 5.93 19.58
C LYS A 177 -9.94 5.00 19.57
N GLU A 178 -9.75 4.19 20.60
CA GLU A 178 -8.62 3.24 20.68
C GLU A 178 -8.80 2.09 19.68
N LEU A 179 -10.04 1.63 19.47
CA LEU A 179 -10.37 0.63 18.45
C LEU A 179 -10.15 1.16 17.03
N CYS A 180 -10.57 2.40 16.73
CA CYS A 180 -10.27 3.04 15.44
C CYS A 180 -8.77 3.21 15.22
N ALA A 181 -8.01 3.62 16.24
CA ALA A 181 -6.56 3.75 16.14
C ALA A 181 -5.86 2.41 15.87
N LEU A 182 -6.30 1.32 16.50
CA LEU A 182 -5.81 -0.03 16.20
C LEU A 182 -6.14 -0.42 14.76
N MET A 183 -7.40 -0.21 14.35
CA MET A 183 -7.85 -0.53 12.99
C MET A 183 -7.06 0.25 11.93
N ASP A 184 -6.81 1.54 12.16
CA ASP A 184 -6.01 2.38 11.27
C ASP A 184 -4.55 1.92 11.20
N CYS A 185 -3.95 1.56 12.34
CA CYS A 185 -2.61 0.99 12.39
C CYS A 185 -2.53 -0.31 11.59
N VAL A 186 -3.42 -1.26 11.84
CA VAL A 186 -3.46 -2.56 11.15
C VAL A 186 -3.69 -2.35 9.65
N ASN A 187 -4.64 -1.50 9.27
CA ASN A 187 -4.97 -1.25 7.86
C ASN A 187 -3.83 -0.57 7.10
N LYS A 188 -3.20 0.46 7.69
CA LYS A 188 -2.03 1.15 7.12
C LYS A 188 -0.90 0.15 6.83
N ASN A 189 -0.53 -0.63 7.84
CA ASN A 189 0.58 -1.58 7.75
C ASN A 189 0.24 -2.75 6.82
N THR A 190 -1.00 -3.25 6.82
CA THR A 190 -1.45 -4.31 5.90
C THR A 190 -1.40 -3.86 4.44
N ARG A 191 -1.82 -2.63 4.12
CA ARG A 191 -1.73 -2.08 2.76
C ARG A 191 -0.27 -2.02 2.29
N ALA A 192 0.64 -1.55 3.13
CA ALA A 192 2.06 -1.48 2.82
C ALA A 192 2.67 -2.88 2.61
N LEU A 193 2.39 -3.82 3.52
CA LEU A 193 2.85 -5.20 3.45
C LEU A 193 2.39 -5.91 2.17
N LYS A 194 1.13 -5.72 1.74
CA LYS A 194 0.63 -6.28 0.47
C LYS A 194 1.48 -5.82 -0.72
N VAL A 195 1.82 -4.53 -0.79
CA VAL A 195 2.64 -3.99 -1.87
C VAL A 195 4.05 -4.60 -1.83
N TYR A 196 4.71 -4.63 -0.68
CA TYR A 196 6.06 -5.18 -0.57
C TYR A 196 6.12 -6.68 -0.84
N ILE A 197 5.14 -7.46 -0.38
CA ILE A 197 5.06 -8.89 -0.67
C ILE A 197 4.94 -9.12 -2.18
N ILE A 198 4.06 -8.40 -2.88
CA ILE A 198 3.92 -8.49 -4.35
C ILE A 198 5.25 -8.15 -5.05
N LEU A 199 5.92 -7.07 -4.62
CA LEU A 199 7.21 -6.66 -5.20
C LEU A 199 8.34 -7.68 -4.95
N THR A 200 8.33 -8.36 -3.80
CA THR A 200 9.29 -9.43 -3.49
C THR A 200 9.00 -10.73 -4.25
N MET A 201 7.74 -11.04 -4.54
CA MET A 201 7.33 -12.22 -5.32
C MET A 201 7.60 -12.07 -6.83
N GLN A 202 7.70 -10.84 -7.34
CA GLN A 202 8.04 -10.57 -8.74
C GLN A 202 9.56 -10.61 -9.04
N ARG A 203 10.43 -10.72 -8.03
CA ARG A 203 11.87 -10.91 -8.26
C ARG A 203 12.16 -12.40 -8.47
N PRO A 204 12.56 -12.86 -9.68
CA PRO A 204 13.00 -14.23 -9.86
C PRO A 204 14.22 -14.48 -8.96
N SER A 205 14.13 -15.57 -8.20
CA SER A 205 15.08 -16.08 -7.22
C SER A 205 16.53 -15.71 -7.50
N ILE A 206 17.08 -14.75 -6.73
CA ILE A 206 18.53 -14.67 -6.58
C ILE A 206 18.92 -15.84 -5.69
N VAL A 207 19.43 -16.86 -6.36
CA VAL A 207 20.16 -18.04 -5.89
C VAL A 207 20.65 -17.89 -4.45
N ARG A 208 20.09 -18.74 -3.56
CA ARG A 208 20.73 -19.09 -2.30
C ARG A 208 22.13 -19.66 -2.61
N ARG A 209 23.18 -18.96 -2.22
CA ARG A 209 24.50 -19.57 -1.97
C ARG A 209 25.14 -18.94 -0.74
N GLY A 210 25.25 -19.75 0.30
CA GLY A 210 26.38 -19.72 1.22
C GLY A 210 26.13 -19.15 2.61
N GLY A 211 25.86 -20.06 3.56
CA GLY A 211 26.55 -20.00 4.85
C GLY A 211 25.78 -19.50 6.07
N PHE A 212 24.71 -20.17 6.48
CA PHE A 212 24.46 -20.32 7.92
C PHE A 212 25.28 -21.53 8.38
N ARG A 213 26.51 -21.26 8.83
CA ARG A 213 27.29 -22.16 9.65
C ARG A 213 26.75 -22.09 11.08
N ASP A 214 26.40 -23.25 11.60
CA ASP A 214 26.45 -23.64 13.02
C ASP A 214 25.68 -22.78 14.03
N ILE A 215 24.43 -23.19 14.31
CA ILE A 215 23.81 -22.95 15.62
C ILE A 215 23.79 -24.32 16.32
N PRO A 216 24.52 -24.51 17.43
CA PRO A 216 24.51 -25.77 18.16
C PRO A 216 23.15 -26.02 18.84
N ASP A 217 22.71 -27.27 18.77
CA ASP A 217 21.46 -27.80 19.32
C ASP A 217 21.25 -27.41 20.80
N LEU A 218 20.10 -26.81 21.09
CA LEU A 218 19.64 -26.59 22.46
C LEU A 218 18.87 -27.83 22.92
N ASP A 219 19.58 -28.72 23.64
CA ASP A 219 19.05 -29.90 24.33
C ASP A 219 18.11 -29.47 25.46
N ILE A 220 16.80 -29.56 25.27
CA ILE A 220 15.81 -29.39 26.35
C ILE A 220 15.40 -30.78 26.83
N ARG A 221 16.15 -31.29 27.83
CA ARG A 221 15.76 -32.45 28.61
C ARG A 221 14.62 -32.08 29.54
N PHE A 222 13.48 -32.76 29.40
CA PHE A 222 12.48 -32.83 30.45
C PHE A 222 12.86 -33.95 31.42
N THR A 223 13.22 -33.61 32.64
CA THR A 223 13.22 -34.55 33.78
C THR A 223 11.80 -34.71 34.31
N GLU A 224 11.55 -35.95 34.74
CA GLU A 224 10.32 -36.60 35.23
C GLU A 224 9.36 -35.78 36.10
#